data_AF-A0A227J141-F1
#
_entry.id   AF-A0A227J141-F1
#
_cell.length_a   1.000
_cell.length_b   1.000
_cell.length_c   1.000
_cell.angle_alpha   90.00
_cell.angle_beta   90.00
_cell.angle_gamma   90.00
#
_symmetry.space_group_name_H-M   'P 1'
#
loop_
_entity.id
_entity.type
_entity.pdbx_description
1 polymer ?
#
loop_
_entity_poly.entity_id
_entity_poly.type
_entity_poly.pdbx_seq_one_letter_code
_entity_poly.pdbx_strand_id
1 'polypeptide(L)'
;MDKIIISPSKYVQGEQVLTSIAHYVKTLGERPLVIADEFVTNLVGDDVKQSFADEKLPLTMNIFGGECSRIEIERITDICATQ
;
A
#
# COMPACT_ATOMS: atom_id res chain seq x y z
N MET A 1 -9.36 -36.87 4.34
CA MET A 1 -9.81 -35.83 3.42
C MET A 1 -9.50 -34.51 4.10
N ASP A 2 -8.66 -33.68 3.51
CA ASP A 2 -8.19 -32.48 4.17
C ASP A 2 -9.28 -31.41 4.19
N LYS A 3 -9.39 -30.70 5.32
CA LYS A 3 -10.27 -29.53 5.48
C LYS A 3 -9.37 -28.32 5.64
N ILE A 4 -9.29 -27.51 4.58
CA ILE A 4 -8.35 -26.39 4.50
C ILE A 4 -9.14 -25.08 4.57
N ILE A 5 -8.65 -24.15 5.38
CA ILE A 5 -9.09 -22.75 5.42
C ILE A 5 -7.88 -21.86 5.13
N ILE A 6 -8.10 -20.79 4.37
CA ILE A 6 -7.14 -19.70 4.19
C ILE A 6 -7.77 -18.40 4.69
N SER A 7 -6.95 -17.56 5.31
CA SER A 7 -7.32 -16.23 5.76
C SER A 7 -6.13 -15.29 5.58
N PRO A 8 -6.34 -13.97 5.52
CA PRO A 8 -5.25 -13.04 5.71
C PRO A 8 -4.62 -13.24 7.09
N SER A 9 -3.31 -13.01 7.21
CA SER A 9 -2.61 -13.09 8.50
C SER A 9 -3.04 -12.00 9.48
N LYS A 10 -3.60 -10.89 8.98
CA LYS A 10 -4.05 -9.75 9.77
C LYS A 10 -5.19 -9.02 9.05
N TYR A 11 -6.23 -8.67 9.80
CA TYR A 11 -7.31 -7.77 9.39
C TYR A 11 -7.38 -6.62 10.40
N VAL A 12 -7.40 -5.37 9.93
CA VAL A 12 -7.42 -4.18 10.77
C VAL A 12 -8.57 -3.28 10.32
N GLN A 13 -9.43 -2.90 11.26
CA GLN A 13 -10.55 -2.00 11.05
C GLN A 13 -10.64 -1.01 12.20
N GLY A 14 -10.82 0.26 11.88
CA GLY A 14 -11.00 1.33 12.85
C GLY A 14 -11.26 2.65 12.14
N GLU A 15 -11.86 3.59 12.87
CA GLU A 15 -11.96 4.96 12.39
C GLU A 15 -10.55 5.55 12.19
N GLN A 16 -10.35 6.27 11.08
CA GLN A 16 -9.08 6.95 10.76
C GLN A 16 -7.84 6.03 10.74
N VAL A 17 -8.01 4.71 10.56
CA VAL A 17 -6.91 3.73 10.65
C VAL A 17 -5.75 4.01 9.68
N LEU A 18 -6.00 4.69 8.55
CA LEU A 18 -4.98 5.08 7.58
C LEU A 18 -3.89 5.99 8.19
N THR A 19 -4.22 6.79 9.20
CA THR A 19 -3.23 7.62 9.92
C THR A 19 -2.19 6.77 10.69
N SER A 20 -2.49 5.49 10.89
CA SER A 20 -1.62 4.50 11.55
C SER A 20 -1.14 3.38 10.61
N ILE A 21 -1.33 3.50 9.29
CA ILE A 21 -1.05 2.41 8.34
C ILE A 21 0.43 1.99 8.36
N ALA A 22 1.36 2.94 8.52
CA ALA A 22 2.80 2.65 8.52
C ALA A 22 3.20 1.73 9.67
N HIS A 23 2.57 1.86 10.84
CA HIS A 23 2.79 0.99 12.00
C HIS A 23 2.57 -0.50 11.65
N TYR A 24 1.51 -0.79 10.88
CA TYR A 24 1.21 -2.15 10.46
C TYR A 24 2.12 -2.62 9.33
N VAL A 25 2.41 -1.75 8.36
CA VAL A 25 3.21 -2.07 7.15
C VAL A 25 4.69 -2.30 7.48
N LYS A 26 5.26 -1.59 8.45
CA LYS A 26 6.67 -1.71 8.88
C LYS A 26 7.08 -3.14 9.23
N THR A 27 6.13 -3.97 9.67
CA THR A 27 6.38 -5.39 9.99
C THR A 27 6.52 -6.29 8.77
N LEU A 28 6.19 -5.78 7.58
CA LEU A 28 6.18 -6.52 6.31
C LEU A 28 7.35 -6.17 5.39
N GLY A 29 7.97 -4.99 5.58
CA GLY A 29 9.11 -4.55 4.78
C GLY A 29 9.47 -3.08 5.02
N GLU A 30 10.60 -2.67 4.44
CA GLU A 30 11.21 -1.36 4.71
C GLU A 30 10.99 -0.31 3.60
N ARG A 31 10.61 -0.74 2.39
CA ARG A 31 10.48 0.11 1.19
C ARG A 31 9.19 -0.20 0.42
N PRO A 32 8.02 0.12 0.98
CA PRO A 32 6.75 -0.17 0.32
C PRO A 32 6.48 0.78 -0.86
N LEU A 33 5.91 0.20 -1.91
CA LEU A 33 5.24 0.93 -2.99
C LEU A 33 3.75 1.04 -2.67
N VAL A 34 3.23 2.27 -2.60
CA VAL A 34 1.81 2.57 -2.46
C VAL A 34 1.24 2.89 -3.84
N ILE A 35 0.14 2.22 -4.19
CA ILE A 35 -0.51 2.33 -5.49
C ILE A 35 -1.97 2.74 -5.26
N ALA A 36 -2.38 3.85 -5.86
CA ALA A 36 -3.75 4.34 -5.83
C ALA A 36 -4.00 5.22 -7.06
N ASP A 37 -5.24 5.35 -7.52
CA ASP A 37 -5.56 6.32 -8.57
C ASP A 37 -5.44 7.77 -8.06
N GLU A 38 -5.61 8.75 -8.95
CA GLU A 38 -5.53 10.16 -8.58
C GLU A 38 -6.60 10.57 -7.56
N PHE A 39 -7.82 10.05 -7.68
CA PHE A 39 -8.92 10.41 -6.79
C PHE A 39 -8.63 9.96 -5.35
N VAL A 40 -8.26 8.70 -5.17
CA VAL A 40 -7.91 8.12 -3.87
C VAL A 40 -6.65 8.77 -3.31
N THR A 41 -5.64 9.04 -4.16
CA THR A 41 -4.43 9.73 -3.71
C THR A 41 -4.74 11.13 -3.18
N ASN A 42 -5.64 11.87 -3.85
CA ASN A 42 -6.08 13.19 -3.37
C ASN A 42 -6.96 13.10 -2.12
N LEU A 43 -7.67 12.00 -1.92
CA LEU A 43 -8.57 11.81 -0.79
C LEU A 43 -7.80 11.46 0.51
N VAL A 44 -6.79 10.58 0.43
CA VAL A 44 -6.13 10.02 1.63
C VAL A 44 -4.60 10.01 1.58
N GLY A 45 -3.99 10.46 0.49
CA GLY A 45 -2.54 10.34 0.27
C GLY A 45 -1.71 11.08 1.31
N ASP A 46 -2.20 12.22 1.81
CA ASP A 46 -1.49 13.00 2.83
C ASP A 46 -1.49 12.32 4.19
N ASP A 47 -2.61 11.71 4.61
CA ASP A 47 -2.68 10.90 5.84
C ASP A 47 -1.71 9.71 5.79
N VAL A 48 -1.63 9.05 4.64
CA VAL A 48 -0.70 7.94 4.42
C VAL A 48 0.74 8.45 4.51
N LYS A 49 1.12 9.50 3.77
CA LYS A 49 2.47 10.08 3.83
C LYS A 49 2.85 10.49 5.24
N GLN A 50 1.94 11.12 5.98
CA GLN A 50 2.18 11.52 7.36
C GLN A 50 2.43 10.31 8.26
N SER A 51 1.62 9.26 8.15
CA SER A 51 1.82 8.00 8.90
C SER A 51 3.23 7.42 8.69
N PHE A 52 3.71 7.41 7.44
CA PHE A 52 5.05 6.92 7.09
C PHE A 52 6.17 7.84 7.59
N ALA A 53 5.95 9.16 7.54
CA ALA A 53 6.90 10.14 8.07
C ALA A 53 7.07 10.00 9.60
N ASP A 54 5.97 9.79 10.34
CA ASP A 54 5.98 9.61 11.79
C ASP A 54 6.76 8.36 12.22
N GLU A 55 6.63 7.27 11.45
CA GLU A 55 7.36 6.01 11.67
C GLU A 55 8.77 5.99 11.09
N LYS A 56 9.20 7.09 10.43
CA LYS A 56 10.49 7.26 9.75
C LYS A 56 10.77 6.16 8.71
N LEU A 57 9.73 5.75 7.99
CA LEU A 57 9.79 4.70 7.00
C LEU A 57 9.66 5.32 5.60
N PRO A 58 10.62 5.10 4.68
CA PRO A 58 10.50 5.61 3.32
C PRO A 58 9.32 4.97 2.60
N LEU A 59 8.76 5.70 1.65
CA LEU A 59 7.53 5.36 0.94
C LEU A 59 7.64 5.89 -0.49
N THR A 60 7.31 5.06 -1.47
CA THR A 60 7.10 5.50 -2.86
C THR A 60 5.62 5.45 -3.16
N MET A 61 5.05 6.54 -3.67
CA MET A 61 3.68 6.53 -4.19
C MET A 61 3.70 6.52 -5.72
N ASN A 62 2.87 5.66 -6.32
CA ASN A 62 2.66 5.64 -7.76
C ASN A 62 1.16 5.71 -8.08
N ILE A 63 0.82 6.54 -9.07
CA ILE A 63 -0.55 6.65 -9.56
C ILE A 63 -0.89 5.41 -10.39
N PHE A 64 -2.00 4.78 -10.05
CA PHE A 64 -2.62 3.73 -10.84
C PHE A 64 -3.41 4.34 -12.00
N GLY A 65 -3.19 3.84 -13.21
CA GLY A 65 -3.81 4.34 -14.45
C GLY A 65 -5.29 3.98 -14.62
N GLY A 66 -5.91 3.32 -13.64
CA GLY A 66 -7.35 3.02 -13.63
C GLY A 66 -7.73 1.66 -14.23
N GLU A 67 -6.88 1.04 -15.04
CA GLU A 67 -7.13 -0.27 -15.64
C GLU A 67 -6.15 -1.34 -15.16
N CYS A 68 -6.69 -2.46 -14.65
CA CYS A 68 -5.91 -3.62 -14.26
C CYS A 68 -5.54 -4.45 -15.51
N SER A 69 -4.58 -3.94 -16.29
CA SER A 69 -4.07 -4.58 -17.51
C SER A 69 -2.65 -5.13 -17.31
N ARG A 70 -2.21 -6.04 -18.17
CA ARG A 70 -0.83 -6.56 -18.12
C ARG A 70 0.21 -5.46 -18.28
N ILE A 71 -0.05 -4.52 -19.18
CA ILE A 71 0.81 -3.36 -19.44
C ILE A 71 0.98 -2.53 -18.17
N GLU A 72 -0.12 -2.29 -17.46
CA GLU A 72 -0.09 -1.48 -16.23
C GLU A 72 0.60 -2.22 -15.07
N ILE A 73 0.36 -3.53 -14.94
CA ILE A 73 1.04 -4.37 -13.95
C ILE A 73 2.56 -4.38 -14.19
N GLU A 74 2.99 -4.54 -15.45
CA GLU A 74 4.42 -4.52 -15.83
C GLU A 74 5.05 -3.16 -15.50
N ARG A 75 4.40 -2.06 -15.90
CA ARG A 75 4.86 -0.69 -15.57
C ARG A 75 5.06 -0.48 -14.06
N ILE A 76 4.08 -0.87 -13.25
CA ILE A 76 4.14 -0.71 -11.79
C ILE A 76 5.22 -1.63 -11.18
N THR A 77 5.38 -2.84 -11.72
CA THR A 77 6.41 -3.78 -11.28
C THR A 77 7.82 -3.24 -11.54
N ASP A 78 8.05 -2.62 -12.70
CA ASP A 78 9.34 -1.99 -13.04
C ASP A 78 9.68 -0.84 -12.09
N ILE A 79 8.67 -0.02 -11.74
CA ILE A 79 8.82 1.04 -10.72
C ILE A 79 9.14 0.41 -9.36
N CYS A 80 8.45 -0.66 -8.98
CA CYS A 80 8.71 -1.34 -7.71
C CYS A 80 10.13 -1.91 -7.61
N ALA A 81 10.68 -2.39 -8.74
CA ALA A 81 12.01 -2.99 -8.81
C ALA A 81 13.15 -1.95 -8.76
N THR A 82 12.86 -0.69 -9.12
CA THR A 82 13.87 0.37 -9.27
C THR A 82 13.83 1.45 -8.18
N GLN A 83 12.75 1.48 -7.38
CA GLN A 83 12.60 2.45 -6.30
C GLN A 83 13.69 2.38 -5.24
#